data_AF-A0A922CRK7-F1
#
_entry.id   AF-A0A922CRK7-F1
#
_cell.length_a   1.000
_cell.length_b   1.000
_cell.length_c   1.000
_cell.angle_alpha   90.00
_cell.angle_beta   90.00
_cell.angle_gamma   90.00
#
_symmetry.space_group_name_H-M   'P 1'
#
loop_
_entity.id
_entity.type
_entity.pdbx_description
1 polymer ?
#
loop_
_entity_poly.entity_id
_entity_poly.type
_entity_poly.pdbx_seq_one_letter_code
_entity_poly.pdbx_strand_id
1 'polypeptide(L)'
;MGRVVGRETASTRSAGAGAGGEWSRLALSVQAVYKRAPRSRLRRGAAALYVRTADLACKCPKLKINKSYLILGVEKEGMQAGLPGLVVGERSLLLEWRDDWHRRIRRLQRRAINCH
;
A
#
# COMPACT_ATOMS: atom_id res chain seq x y z
N MET A 1 0.94 -2.67 7.78
CA MET A 1 2.33 -2.33 7.49
C MET A 1 2.88 -3.29 6.45
N GLY A 2 3.71 -2.78 5.55
CA GLY A 2 4.38 -3.57 4.53
C GLY A 2 5.81 -3.09 4.32
N ARG A 3 6.71 -4.01 4.01
CA ARG A 3 8.08 -3.71 3.61
C ARG A 3 8.16 -3.65 2.10
N VAL A 4 8.72 -2.57 1.57
CA VAL A 4 9.03 -2.47 0.13
C VAL A 4 10.27 -3.31 -0.12
N VAL A 5 10.15 -4.39 -0.87
CA VAL A 5 11.24 -5.36 -1.11
C VAL A 5 12.06 -4.99 -2.34
N GLY A 6 11.42 -4.40 -3.35
CA GLY A 6 12.09 -3.99 -4.58
C GLY A 6 11.14 -3.32 -5.55
N ARG A 7 11.69 -2.79 -6.64
CA ARG A 7 10.93 -2.31 -7.80
C ARG A 7 10.94 -3.41 -8.85
N GLU A 8 9.76 -3.79 -9.33
CA GLU A 8 9.66 -4.76 -10.42
C GLU A 8 9.67 -3.98 -11.73
N THR A 9 10.79 -4.02 -12.44
CA THR A 9 10.91 -3.48 -13.80
C THR A 9 10.47 -4.56 -14.78
N ALA A 10 9.17 -4.77 -14.92
CA ALA A 10 8.62 -5.56 -16.02
C ALA A 10 7.33 -4.86 -16.46
N SER A 11 7.31 -4.21 -17.63
CA SER A 11 7.02 -4.91 -18.89
C SER A 11 5.94 -5.97 -18.71
N THR A 12 4.83 -5.58 -18.12
CA THR A 12 3.58 -6.33 -18.23
C THR A 12 2.70 -5.49 -19.14
N ARG A 13 2.76 -5.81 -20.43
CA ARG A 13 1.68 -5.43 -21.34
C ARG A 13 0.36 -5.86 -20.69
N SER A 14 -0.62 -4.97 -20.78
CA SER A 14 -2.01 -5.04 -20.33
C SER A 14 -2.31 -5.00 -18.81
N ALA A 15 -2.64 -3.79 -18.34
CA ALA A 15 -3.88 -3.55 -17.59
C ALA A 15 -4.27 -2.07 -17.71
N GLY A 16 -5.18 -1.76 -18.63
CA GLY A 16 -6.02 -0.56 -18.65
C GLY A 16 -5.29 0.79 -18.65
N ALA A 17 -5.06 1.35 -19.84
CA ALA A 17 -4.89 2.79 -20.02
C ALA A 17 -6.22 3.50 -19.72
N GLY A 18 -6.58 3.62 -18.45
CA GLY A 18 -7.67 4.47 -17.99
C GLY A 18 -7.09 5.80 -17.53
N ALA A 19 -7.23 6.84 -18.36
CA ALA A 19 -7.15 8.30 -18.08
C ALA A 19 -6.13 8.86 -17.05
N GLY A 20 -5.14 8.10 -16.59
CA GLY A 20 -4.40 8.44 -15.37
C GLY A 20 -3.02 7.82 -15.32
N GLY A 21 -2.12 8.26 -16.21
CA GLY A 21 -0.67 8.12 -16.08
C GLY A 21 -0.09 6.70 -16.08
N GLU A 22 1.23 6.63 -16.22
CA GLU A 22 1.99 5.37 -16.13
C GLU A 22 2.09 4.93 -14.65
N TRP A 23 1.81 3.67 -14.37
CA TRP A 23 1.92 3.06 -13.04
C TRP A 23 3.25 2.32 -12.89
N SER A 24 3.91 2.53 -11.75
CA SER A 24 5.08 1.76 -11.34
C SER A 24 4.70 0.71 -10.29
N ARG A 25 5.16 -0.53 -10.49
CA ARG A 25 4.91 -1.66 -9.58
C ARG A 25 6.08 -1.89 -8.64
N LEU A 26 5.79 -1.92 -7.34
CA LEU A 26 6.72 -2.27 -6.27
C LEU A 26 6.31 -3.60 -5.64
N ALA A 27 7.31 -4.43 -5.34
CA ALA A 27 7.12 -5.66 -4.58
C ALA A 27 6.98 -5.30 -3.09
N LEU A 28 5.85 -5.68 -2.48
CA LEU A 28 5.54 -5.41 -1.09
C LEU A 28 5.43 -6.72 -0.31
N SER A 29 6.12 -6.81 0.81
CA SER A 29 5.92 -7.86 1.81
C SER A 29 5.02 -7.33 2.93
N VAL A 30 3.75 -7.73 2.94
CA VAL A 30 2.78 -7.34 3.97
C VAL A 30 3.10 -8.06 5.29
N GLN A 31 3.64 -7.31 6.25
CA GLN A 31 4.11 -7.84 7.53
C GLN A 31 2.99 -7.91 8.58
N ALA A 32 2.06 -6.94 8.60
CA ALA A 32 0.88 -6.98 9.46
C ALA A 32 -0.28 -6.18 8.87
N VAL A 33 -1.51 -6.64 9.11
CA VAL A 33 -2.76 -5.98 8.70
C VAL A 33 -3.48 -5.50 9.96
N TYR A 34 -3.79 -4.21 10.03
CA TYR A 34 -4.45 -3.59 11.20
C TYR A 34 -5.92 -3.26 10.94
N LYS A 35 -6.29 -2.97 9.69
CA LYS A 35 -7.65 -2.72 9.24
C LYS A 35 -7.77 -3.23 7.80
N ARG A 36 -8.93 -3.78 7.45
CA ARG A 36 -9.27 -4.23 6.10
C ARG A 36 -10.76 -4.00 5.83
N ALA A 37 -11.14 -3.81 4.57
CA ALA A 37 -12.56 -3.71 4.23
C ALA A 37 -13.28 -5.05 4.44
N PRO A 38 -14.61 -5.05 4.68
CA PRO A 38 -15.41 -6.26 4.58
C PRO A 38 -15.20 -6.90 3.20
N ARG A 39 -14.91 -8.21 3.16
CA ARG A 39 -14.57 -8.99 1.94
C ARG A 39 -13.25 -8.60 1.24
N SER A 40 -12.37 -7.86 1.92
CA SER A 40 -11.00 -7.61 1.47
C SER A 40 -10.20 -8.90 1.28
N ARG A 41 -9.42 -8.98 0.20
CA ARG A 41 -8.44 -10.06 -0.06
C ARG A 41 -7.06 -9.78 0.55
N LEU A 42 -6.90 -8.66 1.23
CA LEU A 42 -5.64 -8.24 1.85
C LEU A 42 -5.25 -9.20 2.98
N ARG A 43 -4.06 -9.79 2.85
CA ARG A 43 -3.48 -10.75 3.80
C ARG A 43 -1.98 -10.50 3.96
N ARG A 44 -1.38 -11.13 4.98
CA ARG A 44 0.09 -11.13 5.15
C ARG A 44 0.75 -11.88 3.99
N GLY A 45 1.98 -11.51 3.64
CA GLY A 45 2.74 -12.11 2.54
C GLY A 45 2.97 -11.17 1.37
N ALA A 46 3.31 -11.71 0.21
CA ALA A 46 3.62 -10.94 -0.99
C ALA A 46 2.38 -10.22 -1.54
N ALA A 47 2.56 -8.97 -1.93
CA ALA A 47 1.57 -8.13 -2.58
C ALA A 47 2.26 -7.16 -3.56
N ALA A 48 1.48 -6.60 -4.49
CA ALA A 48 1.93 -5.49 -5.32
C ALA A 48 1.49 -4.15 -4.70
N LEU A 49 2.39 -3.17 -4.74
CA LEU A 49 2.10 -1.78 -4.43
C LEU A 49 2.34 -0.94 -5.68
N TYR A 50 1.28 -0.32 -6.19
CA TYR A 50 1.31 0.53 -7.37
C TYR A 50 1.41 1.99 -6.96
N VAL A 51 2.31 2.72 -7.60
CA VAL A 51 2.52 4.16 -7.39
C VAL A 51 2.58 4.82 -8.76
N ARG A 52 2.02 6.01 -8.93
CA ARG A 52 2.16 6.72 -10.20
C ARG A 52 3.63 7.00 -10.48
N THR A 53 4.07 6.83 -11.71
CA THR A 53 5.47 7.05 -12.09
C THR A 53 5.90 8.51 -11.84
N ALA A 54 4.99 9.47 -12.05
CA ALA A 54 5.20 10.88 -11.72
C ALA A 54 5.49 11.12 -10.23
N ASP A 55 4.77 10.43 -9.35
CA ASP A 55 4.90 10.52 -7.88
C ASP A 55 6.25 9.96 -7.41
N LEU A 56 6.75 8.91 -8.08
CA LEU A 56 8.11 8.40 -7.82
C LEU A 56 9.19 9.36 -8.32
N ALA A 57 8.99 10.01 -9.47
CA ALA A 57 9.94 10.96 -10.04
C ALA A 57 10.12 12.20 -9.15
N CYS A 58 9.04 12.70 -8.54
CA CYS A 58 9.10 13.82 -7.60
C CYS A 58 9.48 13.40 -6.17
N LYS A 59 9.73 12.11 -5.91
CA LYS A 59 10.03 11.53 -4.59
C LYS A 59 8.89 11.74 -3.56
N CYS A 60 7.65 11.80 -4.02
CA CYS A 60 6.46 11.98 -3.20
C CYS A 60 5.54 10.77 -3.38
N PRO A 61 5.58 9.74 -2.51
CA PRO A 61 6.30 9.66 -1.24
C PRO A 61 7.75 9.16 -1.37
N LYS A 62 8.58 9.47 -0.36
CA LYS A 62 9.96 8.98 -0.22
C LYS A 62 9.99 7.49 0.13
N LEU A 63 9.76 6.65 -0.88
CA LEU A 63 9.82 5.19 -0.78
C LEU A 63 11.25 4.70 -0.94
N LYS A 64 11.72 3.94 0.05
CA LYS A 64 13.03 3.30 0.08
C LYS A 64 12.84 1.79 0.06
N ILE A 65 13.71 1.11 -0.69
CA ILE A 65 13.78 -0.34 -0.71
C ILE A 65 14.24 -0.84 0.68
N ASN A 66 13.76 -2.02 1.06
CA ASN A 66 14.00 -2.69 2.35
C ASN A 66 13.52 -1.93 3.59
N LYS A 67 12.75 -0.85 3.41
CA LYS A 67 12.10 -0.13 4.51
C LYS A 67 10.64 -0.56 4.67
N SER A 68 10.22 -0.59 5.93
CA SER A 68 8.84 -0.88 6.31
C SER A 68 8.05 0.41 6.44
N TYR A 69 6.79 0.38 6.00
CA TYR A 69 5.89 1.52 6.03
C TYR A 69 4.54 1.11 6.64
N LEU A 70 3.95 2.02 7.42
CA LEU A 70 2.52 2.02 7.66
C LEU A 70 1.84 2.63 6.42
N ILE A 71 1.03 1.82 5.76
CA ILE A 71 0.28 2.20 4.57
C ILE A 71 -1.19 2.27 4.98
N LEU A 72 -1.79 3.45 4.86
CA LEU A 72 -3.21 3.70 5.04
C LEU A 72 -3.77 4.21 3.72
N GLY A 73 -4.97 3.80 3.35
CA GLY A 73 -5.55 4.23 2.09
C GLY A 73 -6.88 3.53 1.82
N VAL A 74 -7.40 3.74 0.61
CA VAL A 74 -8.68 3.20 0.17
C VAL A 74 -8.44 1.98 -0.69
N GLU A 75 -8.66 0.79 -0.14
CA GLU A 75 -8.42 -0.49 -0.85
C GLU A 75 -9.18 -0.61 -2.19
N LYS A 76 -10.35 0.05 -2.31
CA LYS A 76 -11.15 0.04 -3.54
C LYS A 76 -10.48 0.77 -4.72
N GLU A 77 -9.51 1.65 -4.48
CA GLU A 77 -8.82 2.39 -5.54
C GLU A 77 -8.08 1.46 -6.50
N GLY A 78 -7.42 0.42 -5.98
CA GLY A 78 -6.77 -0.59 -6.83
C GLY A 78 -7.75 -1.32 -7.73
N MET A 79 -8.91 -1.70 -7.19
CA MET A 79 -9.97 -2.34 -7.97
C MET A 79 -10.56 -1.41 -9.04
N GLN A 80 -10.78 -0.14 -8.70
CA GLN A 80 -11.30 0.87 -9.63
C GLN A 80 -10.31 1.17 -10.77
N ALA A 81 -9.01 1.14 -10.48
CA ALA A 81 -7.94 1.30 -11.46
C ALA A 81 -7.63 0.02 -12.25
N GLY A 82 -8.28 -1.12 -11.96
CA GLY A 82 -7.98 -2.40 -12.60
C GLY A 82 -6.62 -3.00 -12.24
N LEU A 83 -6.01 -2.55 -11.13
CA LEU A 83 -4.68 -2.97 -10.69
C LEU A 83 -4.76 -4.03 -9.58
N PRO A 84 -4.14 -5.21 -9.74
CA PRO A 84 -4.18 -6.29 -8.75
C PRO A 84 -3.22 -6.02 -7.59
N GLY A 85 -3.56 -5.07 -6.72
CA GLY A 85 -2.75 -4.72 -5.56
C GLY A 85 -3.23 -3.48 -4.80
N LEU A 86 -2.36 -2.98 -3.91
CA LEU A 86 -2.57 -1.71 -3.23
C LEU A 86 -2.14 -0.58 -4.16
N VAL A 87 -2.88 0.52 -4.18
CA VAL A 87 -2.52 1.73 -4.92
C VAL A 87 -2.13 2.82 -3.93
N VAL A 88 -1.10 3.57 -4.27
CA VAL A 88 -0.74 4.83 -3.63
C VAL A 88 -1.26 5.96 -4.50
N GLY A 89 -2.18 6.74 -3.96
CA GLY A 89 -2.72 7.95 -4.57
C GLY A 89 -2.92 9.05 -3.53
N GLU A 90 -3.67 10.10 -3.89
CA GLU A 90 -3.92 11.26 -3.03
C GLU A 90 -4.61 10.93 -1.70
N ARG A 91 -5.41 9.85 -1.66
CA ARG A 91 -6.08 9.39 -0.44
C ARG A 91 -5.29 8.32 0.32
N SER A 92 -4.00 8.18 0.01
CA SER A 92 -3.11 7.23 0.66
C SER A 92 -2.05 7.95 1.49
N LEU A 93 -1.80 7.43 2.69
CA LEU A 93 -0.76 7.92 3.60
C LEU A 93 0.29 6.83 3.83
N LEU A 94 1.55 7.18 3.56
CA LEU A 94 2.71 6.31 3.78
C LEU A 94 3.62 6.93 4.82
N LEU A 95 3.78 6.22 5.94
CA LEU A 95 4.64 6.65 7.04
C LEU A 95 5.72 5.60 7.27
N GLU A 96 6.99 6.02 7.34
CA GLU A 96 8.08 5.09 7.68
C GLU A 96 7.80 4.46 9.04
N TRP A 97 7.92 3.13 9.10
CA TRP A 97 7.56 2.36 10.27
C TRP A 97 8.50 2.65 11.44
N ARG A 98 7.93 2.75 12.64
CA ARG A 98 8.65 2.81 13.91
C ARG A 98 8.21 1.67 14.81
N ASP A 99 9.15 1.06 15.52
CA ASP A 99 8.90 -0.19 16.26
C ASP A 99 7.84 -0.05 17.37
N ASP A 100 7.77 1.13 17.99
CA ASP A 100 6.79 1.42 19.04
C ASP A 100 5.35 1.55 18.50
N TRP A 101 5.18 1.71 17.18
CA TRP A 101 3.86 1.83 16.56
C TRP A 101 3.07 0.54 16.60
N HIS A 102 3.71 -0.64 16.63
CA HIS A 102 2.98 -1.91 16.70
C HIS A 102 2.06 -1.93 17.91
N ARG A 103 2.62 -1.64 19.09
CA ARG A 103 1.89 -1.64 20.36
C ARG A 103 0.81 -0.55 20.37
N ARG A 104 1.14 0.65 19.88
CA ARG A 104 0.19 1.78 19.82
C ARG A 104 -1.01 1.47 18.93
N ILE A 105 -0.78 1.00 17.71
CA ILE A 105 -1.86 0.70 16.75
C ILE A 105 -2.72 -0.46 17.25
N ARG A 106 -2.12 -1.50 17.85
CA ARG A 106 -2.89 -2.60 18.47
C ARG A 106 -3.78 -2.12 19.62
N ARG A 107 -3.36 -1.13 20.40
CA ARG A 107 -4.24 -0.50 21.42
C ARG A 107 -5.39 0.25 20.78
N LEU A 108 -5.13 1.04 19.74
CA LEU A 108 -6.18 1.75 18.99
C LEU A 108 -7.18 0.78 18.35
N GLN A 109 -6.69 -0.30 17.74
CA GLN A 109 -7.52 -1.34 17.13
C GLN A 109 -8.46 -1.98 18.17
N ARG A 110 -7.95 -2.32 19.36
CA ARG A 110 -8.78 -2.88 20.45
C ARG A 110 -9.85 -1.90 20.93
N ARG A 111 -9.50 -0.61 21.08
CA ARG A 111 -10.48 0.42 21.46
C ARG A 111 -11.58 0.58 20.42
N ALA A 112 -11.22 0.57 19.13
CA ALA A 112 -12.19 0.69 18.03
C ALA A 112 -13.16 -0.49 17.93
N ILE A 113 -12.79 -1.68 18.42
CA ILE A 113 -13.68 -2.85 18.48
C ILE A 113 -14.73 -2.67 19.60
N ASN A 114 -14.41 -1.93 20.65
CA ASN A 114 -15.26 -1.76 21.83
C ASN A 114 -16.12 -0.48 21.76
N CYS A 115 -16.10 0.25 20.65
CA CYS A 115 -17.03 1.37 20.42
C CYS A 115 -18.36 0.78 19.92
N HIS A 116 -19.29 0.58 20.85
CA HIS A 116 -20.70 0.32 20.57
C HIS A 116 -21.46 1.63 20.41
#